data_AF-A0A1T5A0V5-F1
#
_entry.id   AF-A0A1T5A0V5-F1
#
_cell.length_a   1.000
_cell.length_b   1.000
_cell.length_c   1.000
_cell.angle_alpha   90.00
_cell.angle_beta   90.00
_cell.angle_gamma   90.00
#
_symmetry.space_group_name_H-M   'P 1'
#
loop_
_entity.id
_entity.type
_entity.pdbx_description
1 polymer ?
#
loop_
_entity_poly.entity_id
_entity_poly.type
_entity_poly.pdbx_seq_one_letter_code
_entity_poly.pdbx_strand_id
1 'polypeptide(L)' 'MQAGTVPIPGTRRIRYLEENIAAADITLSADELAALEQAAPFGAAAGERYSPGMLATLGH' A
#
# COMPACT_ATOMS: atom_id res chain seq x y z
N MET A 1 -4.47 5.26 12.81
CA MET A 1 -3.73 4.01 12.55
C MET A 1 -4.37 2.87 13.32
N GLN A 2 -5.13 1.99 12.65
CA GLN A 2 -5.70 0.78 13.26
C GLN A 2 -5.59 -0.39 12.28
N ALA A 3 -4.40 -0.96 12.27
CA ALA A 3 -4.03 -2.31 11.86
C ALA A 3 -2.62 -2.50 12.42
N GLY A 4 -2.26 -3.67 12.95
CA GLY A 4 -0.97 -3.92 13.62
C GLY A 4 0.28 -3.87 12.73
N THR A 5 0.30 -2.98 11.74
CA THR A 5 1.30 -2.86 10.69
C THR A 5 1.58 -1.38 10.42
N VAL A 6 2.85 -1.03 10.25
CA VAL A 6 3.27 0.34 9.93
C VAL A 6 3.70 0.39 8.47
N PRO A 7 3.01 1.16 7.61
CA PRO A 7 3.43 1.33 6.23
C PRO A 7 4.70 2.20 6.16
N ILE A 8 5.59 1.89 5.21
CA ILE A 8 6.80 2.69 4.93
C ILE A 8 6.72 3.19 3.49
N PRO A 9 5.87 4.19 3.19
CA PRO A 9 5.71 4.68 1.83
C PRO A 9 6.95 5.46 1.39
N GLY A 10 7.55 5.06 0.27
CA GLY A 10 8.73 5.72 -0.31
C GLY A 10 8.37 6.53 -1.55
N THR A 11 8.92 7.73 -1.68
CA THR A 11 8.78 8.58 -2.87
C THR A 11 10.02 9.44 -3.09
N ARG A 12 10.27 9.83 -4.34
CA ARG A 12 11.35 10.77 -4.73
C ARG A 12 10.86 12.20 -4.98
N ARG A 13 9.55 12.44 -4.90
CA ARG A 13 8.94 13.74 -5.23
C ARG A 13 8.33 14.35 -3.97
N ILE A 14 8.69 15.60 -3.67
CA ILE A 14 8.26 16.31 -2.46
C ILE A 14 6.74 16.33 -2.32
N ARG A 15 6.01 16.66 -3.41
CA ARG A 15 4.53 16.65 -3.39
C ARG A 15 3.92 15.35 -2.83
N TYR A 16 4.51 14.20 -3.15
CA TYR A 16 3.98 12.91 -2.71
C TYR A 16 4.39 12.62 -1.26
N LEU A 17 5.51 13.18 -0.81
CA LEU A 17 5.88 13.12 0.61
C LEU A 17 4.85 13.91 1.44
N GLU A 18 4.48 15.10 0.98
CA GLU A 18 3.46 15.94 1.62
C GLU A 18 2.09 15.22 1.66
N GLU A 19 1.67 14.61 0.55
CA GLU A 19 0.45 13.80 0.49
C GLU A 19 0.50 12.60 1.46
N ASN A 20 1.61 11.86 1.51
CA ASN A 20 1.78 10.72 2.42
C ASN A 20 1.72 11.13 3.89
N ILE A 21 2.25 12.31 4.23
CA ILE A 21 2.21 12.85 5.60
C ILE A 21 0.77 13.24 5.95
N ALA A 22 0.08 13.97 5.07
CA ALA A 22 -1.29 14.41 5.28
C ALA A 22 -2.27 13.23 5.44
N ALA A 23 -1.98 12.07 4.86
CA ALA A 23 -2.78 10.87 5.02
C ALA A 23 -2.87 10.37 6.48
N ALA A 24 -1.92 10.74 7.36
CA ALA A 24 -1.96 10.38 8.77
C ALA A 24 -3.12 11.01 9.53
N ASP A 25 -3.64 12.14 9.04
CA ASP A 25 -4.73 12.90 9.65
C ASP A 25 -6.11 12.46 9.12
N ILE A 26 -6.15 11.57 8.11
CA ILE A 26 -7.39 11.05 7.55
C ILE A 26 -7.99 10.02 8.50
N THR A 27 -9.25 10.26 8.88
CA THR A 27 -10.06 9.29 9.62
C THR A 27 -11.13 8.75 8.69
N LEU A 28 -11.14 7.43 8.49
CA LEU A 28 -12.16 6.74 7.72
C LEU A 28 -13.34 6.37 8.62
N SER A 29 -14.55 6.51 8.08
CA SER A 29 -15.76 5.97 8.68
C SER A 29 -15.80 4.44 8.61
N ALA A 30 -16.69 3.83 9.37
CA ALA A 30 -16.89 2.38 9.36
C ALA A 30 -17.31 1.87 7.97
N ASP A 31 -18.16 2.62 7.26
CA ASP A 31 -18.66 2.23 5.93
C ASP A 31 -17.54 2.29 4.87
N GLU A 32 -16.68 3.32 4.93
CA GLU A 32 -15.52 3.44 4.05
C GLU A 32 -14.51 2.32 4.32
N LEU A 33 -14.27 1.99 5.59
CA LEU A 33 -13.39 0.88 5.94
C LEU A 33 -13.95 -0.46 5.43
N ALA A 34 -15.25 -0.71 5.61
CA ALA A 34 -15.91 -1.91 5.10
C ALA A 34 -15.86 -2.00 3.57
N ALA A 35 -16.00 -0.87 2.87
CA ALA A 35 -15.87 -0.82 1.41
C ALA A 35 -14.43 -1.16 0.96
N LEU A 36 -13.42 -0.68 1.67
CA LEU A 36 -12.01 -0.99 1.37
C LEU A 36 -11.69 -2.47 1.61
N GLU A 37 -12.17 -3.06 2.71
CA GLU A 37 -12.00 -4.49 3.00
C GLU A 37 -12.63 -5.38 1.93
N GLN A 38 -13.80 -4.99 1.39
CA GLN A 38 -14.45 -5.69 0.28
C GLN A 38 -13.70 -5.54 -1.04
N ALA A 39 -13.17 -4.34 -1.32
CA ALA A 39 -12.45 -4.06 -2.56
C ALA A 39 -11.07 -4.72 -2.60
N ALA A 40 -10.38 -4.83 -1.46
CA ALA A 40 -9.04 -5.39 -1.32
C ALA A 40 -8.97 -6.34 -0.12
N PRO A 41 -9.53 -7.55 -0.24
CA PRO A 41 -9.55 -8.49 0.87
C PRO A 41 -8.13 -8.94 1.26
N PHE A 42 -7.98 -9.38 2.50
CA PHE A 42 -6.70 -9.87 3.00
C PHE A 42 -6.16 -11.00 2.10
N GLY A 43 -4.91 -10.86 1.66
CA GLY A 43 -4.27 -11.81 0.74
C GLY A 43 -4.57 -11.59 -0.75
N ALA A 44 -5.39 -10.61 -1.13
CA ALA A 44 -5.65 -10.28 -2.54
C ALA A 44 -4.37 -9.91 -3.32
N ALA A 45 -3.38 -9.34 -2.62
CA ALA A 45 -2.07 -9.00 -3.17
C ALA A 45 -0.97 -10.03 -2.82
N ALA A 46 -1.34 -11.23 -2.39
CA ALA A 46 -0.38 -12.30 -2.12
C ALA A 46 0.17 -12.85 -3.44
N GLY A 47 1.50 -12.95 -3.54
CA GLY A 47 2.18 -13.42 -4.75
C GLY A 47 3.60 -12.87 -4.84
N GLU A 48 4.34 -13.34 -5.84
CA GLU A 48 5.69 -12.85 -6.08
C GLU A 48 5.65 -11.41 -6.60
N ARG A 49 6.54 -10.55 -6.10
CA ARG A 49 6.71 -9.17 -6.58
C ARG A 49 7.04 -9.13 -8.07
N TYR A 50 7.73 -10.15 -8.58
CA TYR A 50 8.14 -10.30 -9.96
C TYR A 50 7.79 -11.70 -10.45
N SER A 51 7.32 -11.83 -11.69
CA SER A 51 7.18 -13.16 -12.31
C SER A 51 8.56 -13.79 -12.54
N PRO A 52 8.66 -15.11 -12.70
CA PRO A 52 9.96 -15.78 -12.94
C PRO A 52 10.75 -15.20 -14.11
N GLY A 53 10.06 -14.81 -15.19
CA GLY A 53 10.68 -14.15 -16.35
C GLY A 53 11.19 -12.73 -16.06
N MET A 54 10.51 -11.97 -15.20
CA MET A 54 10.98 -10.66 -14.72
C MET A 54 12.12 -10.79 -13.71
N LEU A 55 12.12 -11.85 -12.89
CA LEU A 55 13.18 -12.07 -11.92
C LEU A 55 14.52 -12.34 -12.62
N ALA A 56 14.50 -13.07 -13.74
CA ALA A 56 15.67 -13.37 -14.56
C ALA A 56 16.33 -12.13 -15.19
N THR A 57 15.62 -11.00 -15.32
CA THR A 57 16.14 -9.76 -15.92
C THR A 57 16.72 -8.77 -14.91
N LEU A 58 16.61 -9.03 -13.60
CA LEU A 58 17.08 -8.15 -12.52
C LEU A 58 18.51 -8.45 -12.05
N GLY A 59 19.11 -9.57 -12.48
CA GLY A 59 20.43 -10.04 -12.06
C GLY A 59 21.55 -9.82 -13.08
N HIS A 60 21.42 -8.81 -13.95
CA HIS A 60 22.47 -8.38 -14.90
C HIS A 60 23.43 -7.40 -14.24
#